data_AF-A0A165TRL2-F1
#
_entry.id   AF-A0A165TRL2-F1
#
_cell.length_a   1.000
_cell.length_b   1.000
_cell.length_c   1.000
_cell.angle_alpha   90.00
_cell.angle_beta   90.00
_cell.angle_gamma   90.00
#
_symmetry.space_group_name_H-M   'P 1'
#
loop_
_entity.id
_entity.type
_entity.pdbx_description
1 polymer ?
#
loop_
_entity_poly.entity_id
_entity_poly.type
_entity_poly.pdbx_seq_one_letter_code
_entity_poly.pdbx_strand_id
1 'polypeptide(L)'
;MVTIESSASITAWGERTFGQVADLNALIARAKEELAALQLAVESGESSRDVAADAAEIAILLHRLVGLHGAELSFAVDEKMARNRTRIWSLAGDGTGRHVA
;
A
#
# COMPACT_ATOMS: atom_id res chain seq x y z
N MET A 1 -21.04 -13.41 2.92
CA MET A 1 -20.58 -12.28 2.08
C MET A 1 -19.14 -12.01 2.44
N VAL A 2 -18.25 -11.95 1.46
CA VAL A 2 -16.89 -11.45 1.66
C VAL A 2 -16.98 -9.92 1.59
N THR A 3 -16.52 -9.22 2.62
CA THR A 3 -16.38 -7.76 2.57
C THR A 3 -15.12 -7.46 1.77
N ILE A 4 -15.25 -6.67 0.70
CA ILE A 4 -14.11 -6.08 0.01
C ILE A 4 -13.87 -4.72 0.66
N GLU A 5 -12.69 -4.52 1.21
CA GLU A 5 -12.32 -3.25 1.84
C GLU A 5 -12.04 -2.17 0.79
N SER A 6 -12.34 -0.92 1.16
CA SER A 6 -12.11 0.29 0.39
C SER A 6 -11.37 1.30 1.25
N SER A 7 -10.81 2.34 0.64
CA SER A 7 -10.18 3.45 1.38
C SER A 7 -11.18 4.10 2.33
N ALA A 8 -12.45 4.21 1.92
CA ALA A 8 -13.52 4.74 2.75
C ALA A 8 -13.85 3.84 3.96
N SER A 9 -14.01 2.52 3.76
CA SER A 9 -14.32 1.59 4.85
C SER A 9 -13.15 1.46 5.84
N ILE A 10 -11.92 1.40 5.34
CA ILE A 10 -10.69 1.39 6.15
C ILE A 10 -10.56 2.69 6.94
N THR A 11 -10.80 3.86 6.32
CA THR A 11 -10.73 5.15 7.02
C THR A 11 -11.79 5.24 8.12
N ALA A 12 -13.04 4.84 7.82
CA ALA A 12 -14.12 4.84 8.79
C ALA A 12 -13.86 3.88 9.96
N TRP A 13 -13.33 2.69 9.69
CA TRP A 13 -12.90 1.77 10.75
C TRP A 13 -11.73 2.36 11.56
N GLY A 14 -10.72 2.90 10.90
CA GLY A 14 -9.55 3.48 11.54
C GLY A 14 -9.89 4.67 12.45
N GLU A 15 -10.83 5.53 12.04
CA GLU A 15 -11.33 6.63 12.87
C GLU A 15 -12.08 6.12 14.10
N ARG A 16 -12.96 5.10 13.95
CA ARG A 16 -13.68 4.51 15.09
C ARG A 16 -12.75 3.79 16.07
N THR A 17 -11.72 3.11 15.57
CA THR A 17 -10.84 2.27 16.38
C THR A 17 -9.70 3.06 17.02
N PHE A 18 -9.08 3.97 16.27
CA PHE A 18 -7.86 4.68 16.69
C PHE A 18 -8.04 6.19 16.85
N GLY A 19 -9.22 6.71 16.53
CA GLY A 19 -9.48 8.15 16.50
C GLY A 19 -8.97 8.83 15.23
N GLN A 20 -9.14 10.15 15.19
CA GLN A 20 -8.73 10.99 14.08
C GLN A 20 -7.22 11.05 13.95
N VAL A 21 -6.73 11.03 12.70
CA VAL A 21 -5.30 11.19 12.41
C VAL A 21 -4.94 12.67 12.54
N ALA A 22 -4.17 13.02 13.55
CA ALA A 22 -3.72 14.40 13.79
C ALA A 22 -2.57 14.83 12.85
N ASP A 23 -1.72 13.89 12.44
CA ASP A 23 -0.62 14.10 11.50
C ASP A 23 -0.59 12.96 10.48
N LEU A 24 -0.77 13.28 9.20
CA LEU A 24 -0.75 12.30 8.12
C LEU A 24 0.61 11.60 7.99
N ASN A 25 1.71 12.25 8.40
CA ASN A 25 3.03 11.62 8.40
C ASN A 25 3.12 10.43 9.37
N ALA A 26 2.27 10.37 10.39
CA ALA A 26 2.21 9.22 11.29
C ALA A 26 1.84 7.92 10.54
N LEU A 27 0.95 8.00 9.54
CA LEU A 27 0.59 6.85 8.71
C LEU A 27 1.76 6.41 7.83
N ILE A 28 2.52 7.38 7.29
CA ILE A 28 3.72 7.10 6.49
C ILE A 28 4.82 6.49 7.36
N ALA A 29 5.01 6.98 8.59
CA ALA A 29 5.98 6.44 9.53
C ALA A 29 5.66 4.98 9.88
N ARG A 30 4.40 4.66 10.18
CA ARG A 30 3.95 3.28 10.39
C ARG A 30 4.14 2.41 9.15
N ALA A 31 3.82 2.91 7.95
CA ALA A 31 4.00 2.14 6.73
C ALA A 31 5.47 1.78 6.45
N LYS A 32 6.42 2.60 6.91
CA LYS A 32 7.85 2.29 6.85
C LYS A 32 8.25 1.18 7.83
N GLU A 33 7.64 1.15 9.00
CA GLU A 33 7.85 0.07 9.98
C GLU A 33 7.33 -1.26 9.42
N GLU A 34 6.14 -1.27 8.83
CA GLU A 34 5.58 -2.46 8.16
C GLU A 34 6.41 -2.88 6.94
N LEU A 35 6.97 -1.93 6.18
CA LEU A 35 7.90 -2.25 5.10
C LEU A 35 9.19 -2.92 5.60
N ALA A 36 9.71 -2.50 6.75
CA ALA A 36 10.87 -3.15 7.37
C ALA A 36 10.53 -4.57 7.85
N ALA A 37 9.33 -4.79 8.39
CA ALA A 37 8.84 -6.13 8.76
C ALA A 37 8.71 -7.03 7.53
N LEU A 38 8.10 -6.54 6.44
CA LEU A 38 7.99 -7.26 5.18
C LEU A 38 9.36 -7.64 4.61
N GLN A 39 10.34 -6.74 4.67
CA GLN A 39 11.70 -7.04 4.24
C GLN A 39 12.29 -8.20 5.05
N LEU A 40 12.16 -8.16 6.39
CA LEU A 40 12.65 -9.21 7.26
C LEU A 40 11.97 -10.56 6.99
N ALA A 41 10.66 -10.56 6.73
CA ALA A 41 9.90 -11.77 6.41
C ALA A 41 10.40 -12.43 5.12
N VAL A 42 10.67 -11.62 4.08
CA VAL A 42 11.24 -12.11 2.81
C VAL A 42 12.66 -12.65 3.02
N GLU A 43 13.51 -11.94 3.76
CA GLU A 43 14.90 -12.35 4.02
C GLU A 43 14.98 -13.64 4.86
N SER A 44 14.04 -13.82 5.79
CA SER A 44 13.98 -14.99 6.67
C SER A 44 13.33 -16.21 6.01
N GLY A 45 12.79 -16.05 4.79
CA GLY A 45 12.12 -17.12 4.06
C GLY A 45 10.79 -17.53 4.70
N GLU A 46 10.09 -16.58 5.30
CA GLU A 46 8.77 -16.81 5.90
C GLU A 46 7.74 -17.28 4.87
N SER A 47 6.61 -17.79 5.35
CA SER A 47 5.59 -18.35 4.47
C SER A 47 4.98 -17.26 3.57
N SER A 48 4.50 -17.67 2.39
CA SER A 48 3.76 -16.76 1.48
C SER A 48 2.56 -16.07 2.14
N ARG A 49 1.98 -16.70 3.18
CA ARG A 49 0.88 -16.12 3.94
C ARG A 49 1.34 -14.96 4.82
N ASP A 50 2.51 -15.09 5.45
CA ASP A 50 3.05 -14.06 6.35
C ASP A 50 3.56 -12.87 5.55
N VAL A 51 4.28 -13.12 4.45
CA VAL A 51 4.67 -12.08 3.49
C VAL A 51 3.45 -11.31 2.95
N ALA A 52 2.35 -12.02 2.66
CA ALA A 52 1.13 -11.38 2.21
C ALA A 52 0.43 -10.56 3.31
N ALA A 53 0.52 -10.99 4.57
CA ALA A 53 -0.04 -10.25 5.70
C ALA A 53 0.71 -8.92 5.91
N ASP A 54 2.04 -8.94 5.94
CA ASP A 54 2.85 -7.73 6.13
C ASP A 54 2.67 -6.74 4.96
N ALA A 55 2.57 -7.25 3.72
CA ALA A 55 2.25 -6.41 2.57
C ALA A 55 0.85 -5.78 2.67
N ALA A 56 -0.13 -6.49 3.26
CA ALA A 56 -1.47 -5.97 3.46
C ALA A 56 -1.50 -4.86 4.52
N GLU A 57 -0.70 -4.94 5.59
CA GLU A 57 -0.57 -3.87 6.59
C GLU A 57 -0.13 -2.55 5.96
N ILE A 58 0.86 -2.59 5.07
CA ILE A 58 1.30 -1.43 4.29
C ILE A 58 0.14 -0.89 3.43
N ALA A 59 -0.55 -1.77 2.72
CA ALA A 59 -1.66 -1.37 1.85
C ALA A 59 -2.81 -0.70 2.64
N ILE A 60 -3.14 -1.21 3.83
CA ILE A 60 -4.17 -0.65 4.72
C ILE A 60 -3.80 0.77 5.16
N LEU A 61 -2.55 1.00 5.54
CA LEU A 61 -2.06 2.33 5.92
C LEU A 61 -2.13 3.32 4.75
N LEU A 62 -1.80 2.87 3.53
CA LEU A 62 -1.93 3.68 2.32
C LEU A 62 -3.40 3.94 1.95
N HIS A 63 -4.29 2.96 2.10
CA HIS A 63 -5.73 3.13 1.92
C HIS A 63 -6.29 4.17 2.90
N ARG A 64 -5.88 4.12 4.17
CA ARG A 64 -6.29 5.13 5.16
C ARG A 64 -5.78 6.52 4.80
N LEU A 65 -4.52 6.65 4.37
CA LEU A 65 -3.96 7.92 3.94
C LEU A 65 -4.73 8.51 2.75
N VAL A 66 -4.95 7.72 1.70
CA VAL A 66 -5.66 8.16 0.49
C VAL A 66 -7.14 8.45 0.77
N GLY A 67 -7.78 7.65 1.63
CA GLY A 67 -9.16 7.86 2.07
C GLY A 67 -9.35 9.18 2.83
N LEU A 68 -8.37 9.59 3.65
CA LEU A 68 -8.37 10.90 4.31
C LEU A 68 -8.24 12.08 3.32
N HIS A 69 -7.72 11.84 2.11
CA HIS A 69 -7.73 12.80 1.00
C HIS A 69 -9.02 12.73 0.15
N GLY A 70 -10.01 11.92 0.55
CA GLY A 70 -11.27 11.76 -0.17
C GLY A 70 -11.15 10.97 -1.47
N ALA A 71 -10.11 10.13 -1.60
CA ALA A 71 -9.85 9.34 -2.81
C ALA A 71 -9.86 7.83 -2.51
N GLU A 72 -9.83 7.03 -3.58
CA GLU A 72 -9.79 5.57 -3.52
C GLU A 72 -8.47 5.04 -4.08
N LEU A 73 -7.65 4.39 -3.24
CA LEU A 73 -6.32 3.92 -3.62
C LEU A 73 -6.39 2.88 -4.75
N SER A 74 -7.38 1.97 -4.73
CA SER A 74 -7.51 0.97 -5.80
C SER A 74 -7.70 1.63 -7.17
N PHE A 75 -8.53 2.67 -7.26
CA PHE A 75 -8.69 3.45 -8.50
C PHE A 75 -7.41 4.20 -8.88
N ALA A 76 -6.69 4.78 -7.91
CA ALA A 76 -5.43 5.45 -8.17
C ALA A 76 -4.35 4.49 -8.72
N VAL A 77 -4.32 3.25 -8.22
CA VAL A 77 -3.46 2.17 -8.73
C VAL A 77 -3.85 1.80 -10.16
N ASP A 78 -5.14 1.64 -10.45
CA ASP A 78 -5.63 1.32 -11.79
C ASP A 78 -5.27 2.40 -12.82
N GLU A 79 -5.49 3.67 -12.48
CA GLU A 79 -5.10 4.81 -13.31
C GLU A 79 -3.58 4.85 -13.54
N LYS A 80 -2.80 4.60 -12.49
CA LYS A 80 -1.35 4.57 -12.59
C LYS A 80 -0.88 3.40 -13.47
N MET A 81 -1.50 2.24 -13.36
CA MET A 81 -1.19 1.06 -14.16
C MET A 81 -1.58 1.24 -15.63
N ALA A 82 -2.70 1.89 -15.93
CA ALA A 82 -3.07 2.26 -17.30
C ALA A 82 -1.97 3.11 -17.96
N ARG A 83 -1.45 4.12 -17.25
CA ARG A 83 -0.30 4.92 -17.72
C ARG A 83 0.98 4.08 -17.80
N ASN A 84 1.28 3.23 -16.81
CA ASN A 84 2.50 2.43 -16.80
C ASN A 84 2.58 1.46 -18.00
N ARG A 85 1.44 0.95 -18.47
CA ARG A 85 1.37 0.07 -19.64
C ARG A 85 1.65 0.76 -20.98
N THR A 86 1.58 2.09 -21.04
CA THR A 86 1.89 2.87 -22.26
C THR A 86 3.32 3.41 -22.27
N ARG A 87 4.10 3.17 -21.20
CA ARG A 87 5.46 3.69 -21.03
C ARG A 87 6.52 2.80 -21.68
N ILE A 88 7.64 3.42 -22.03
CA ILE A 88 8.86 2.72 -22.42
C ILE A 88 9.74 2.55 -21.17
N TRP A 89 10.22 1.33 -20.95
CA TRP A 89 10.94 0.96 -19.73
C TRP A 89 12.41 0.65 -20.02
N SER A 90 13.29 1.12 -19.14
CA SER A 90 14.67 0.64 -19.03
C SER A 90 14.69 -0.46 -17.96
N LEU A 91 14.95 -1.69 -18.39
CA LEU A 91 15.00 -2.85 -17.50
C LEU A 91 16.35 -2.91 -16.76
N ALA A 92 16.32 -3.28 -15.48
CA ALA A 92 17.53 -3.42 -14.66
C ALA A 92 18.14 -4.84 -14.71
N GLY A 93 17.38 -5.83 -15.18
CA GLY A 93 17.81 -7.23 -15.28
C GLY A 93 17.52 -8.09 -14.04
N ASP A 94 17.02 -7.48 -12.96
CA ASP A 94 16.66 -8.11 -11.68
C ASP A 94 15.13 -8.25 -11.48
N GLY A 95 14.35 -8.03 -12.54
CA GLY A 95 12.89 -7.99 -12.47
C GLY A 95 12.31 -6.60 -12.14
N THR A 96 13.15 -5.61 -11.88
CA THR A 96 12.76 -4.21 -11.71
C THR A 96 13.04 -3.39 -12.98
N GLY A 97 12.43 -2.21 -13.06
CA GLY A 97 12.62 -1.29 -14.17
C GLY A 97 12.29 0.14 -13.80
N ARG A 98 12.83 1.08 -14.58
CA ARG A 98 12.57 2.51 -14.44
C ARG A 98 12.06 3.11 -15.73
N HIS A 99 11.20 4.12 -15.59
CA HIS A 99 10.66 4.84 -16.72
C HIS A 99 11.73 5.74 -17.35
N VAL A 100 11.78 5.81 -18.69
CA VAL A 100 12.80 6.58 -19.42
C VAL A 100 12.28 7.89 -20.03
N ALA A 101 10.95 8.11 -20.12
CA ALA A 101 10.35 9.33 -20.69
C ALA A 101 8.92 9.60 -20.19
#